data_AF-A0A9E5Y6V7-F1
#
_entry.id   AF-A0A9E5Y6V7-F1
#
_cell.length_a   1.000
_cell.length_b   1.000
_cell.length_c   1.000
_cell.angle_alpha   90.00
_cell.angle_beta   90.00
_cell.angle_gamma   90.00
#
_symmetry.space_group_name_H-M   'P 1'
#
loop_
_entity.id
_entity.type
_entity.pdbx_description
1 polymer ?
#
loop_
_entity_poly.entity_id
_entity_poly.type
_entity_poly.pdbx_seq_one_letter_code
_entity_poly.pdbx_strand_id
1 'polypeptide(L)' 'MIKFLCDCGNEEPDGFYISVSQGDLCDILTVVCKNCGDVKEEFVACNRDAIILS' A
#
# COMPACT_ATOMS: atom_id res chain seq x y z
N MET A 1 -10.65 -5.89 -2.38
CA MET A 1 -9.85 -6.23 -1.18
C MET A 1 -8.46 -6.58 -1.69
N ILE A 2 -7.42 -5.82 -1.34
CA ILE A 2 -6.04 -6.05 -1.79
C ILE A 2 -5.50 -7.25 -1.02
N LYS A 3 -4.93 -8.23 -1.72
CA LYS A 3 -4.21 -9.36 -1.11
C LYS A 3 -2.72 -9.07 -1.17
N PHE A 4 -2.12 -8.74 -0.02
CA PHE A 4 -0.67 -8.68 0.12
C PHE A 4 -0.18 -10.01 0.71
N LEU A 5 0.74 -10.66 0.00
CA LEU A 5 1.37 -11.91 0.40
C LEU A 5 2.87 -11.62 0.52
N CYS A 6 3.44 -11.76 1.73
CA CYS A 6 4.90 -11.77 1.89
C CYS A 6 5.41 -13.19 1.61
N ASP A 7 6.64 -13.31 1.11
CA ASP A 7 7.33 -14.61 0.97
C ASP A 7 7.82 -15.19 2.31
N CYS A 8 7.64 -14.43 3.39
CA CYS A 8 8.04 -14.78 4.74
C CYS A 8 7.12 -15.79 5.44
N GLY A 9 6.05 -16.23 4.76
CA GLY A 9 5.10 -17.20 5.31
C GLY A 9 4.25 -16.65 6.44
N ASN A 10 4.01 -15.33 6.50
CA ASN A 10 3.13 -14.74 7.50
C ASN A 10 1.67 -15.09 7.20
N GLU A 11 1.10 -15.97 8.01
CA GLU A 11 -0.30 -16.41 7.92
C GLU A 11 -1.22 -15.68 8.91
N GLU A 12 -0.66 -14.79 9.74
CA GLU A 12 -1.45 -14.10 10.77
C GLU A 12 -2.33 -13.00 10.15
N PRO A 13 -3.64 -12.96 10.47
CA PRO A 13 -4.56 -11.96 9.94
C PRO A 13 -4.20 -10.53 10.35
N ASP A 14 -3.56 -10.36 11.50
CA ASP A 14 -3.13 -9.06 12.05
C ASP A 14 -1.62 -8.81 11.83
N GLY A 15 -0.97 -9.70 11.08
CA GLY A 15 0.47 -9.69 10.84
C GLY A 15 0.94 -8.58 9.89
N PHE A 16 0.03 -7.76 9.38
CA PHE A 16 0.35 -6.63 8.53
C PHE A 16 -0.07 -5.31 9.19
N TYR A 17 0.81 -4.32 9.09
CA TYR A 17 0.50 -2.92 9.37
C TYR A 17 0.13 -2.25 8.05
N ILE A 18 -1.06 -1.65 7.99
CA ILE A 18 -1.58 -0.99 6.79
C ILE A 18 -1.78 0.48 7.12
N SER A 19 -1.25 1.35 6.29
CA SER A 19 -1.41 2.80 6.41
C SER A 19 -1.65 3.43 5.04
N VAL A 20 -2.32 4.58 5.03
CA VAL A 20 -2.55 5.38 3.83
C VAL A 20 -2.03 6.78 4.09
N SER A 21 -1.21 7.29 3.18
CA SER A 21 -0.73 8.67 3.19
C SER A 21 -1.34 9.42 2.01
N GLN A 22 -1.88 10.62 2.26
CA GLN A 22 -2.41 11.45 1.18
C GLN A 22 -1.27 12.09 0.39
N GLY A 23 -1.33 11.98 -0.93
CA GLY A 23 -0.45 12.69 -1.86
C GLY A 23 -1.27 13.65 -2.73
N ASP A 24 -0.59 14.61 -3.36
CA ASP A 24 -1.26 15.68 -4.14
C ASP A 24 -2.07 15.15 -5.33
N LEU A 25 -1.66 14.03 -5.92
CA LEU A 25 -2.30 13.43 -7.12
C LEU A 25 -2.87 12.02 -6.86
N CYS A 26 -2.24 11.28 -5.96
CA CYS A 26 -2.63 9.92 -5.57
C CYS A 26 -2.34 9.74 -4.09
N ASP A 27 -3.18 8.97 -3.42
CA ASP A 27 -2.87 8.45 -2.09
C ASP A 27 -1.88 7.28 -2.23
N ILE A 28 -1.05 7.09 -1.22
CA ILE A 28 -0.07 5.99 -1.15
C ILE A 28 -0.54 5.03 -0.07
N LEU A 29 -0.86 3.80 -0.47
CA LEU A 29 -1.11 2.69 0.43
C LEU A 29 0.21 2.00 0.75
N THR A 30 0.59 1.99 2.02
CA THR A 30 1.78 1.30 2.50
C THR A 30 1.35 0.10 3.36
N VAL A 31 1.82 -1.09 2.98
CA VAL A 31 1.61 -2.34 3.72
C VAL A 31 2.96 -2.85 4.20
N VAL A 32 3.08 -3.06 5.51
CA VAL A 32 4.29 -3.57 6.15
C VAL A 32 4.00 -4.90 6.82
N CYS A 33 4.77 -5.93 6.50
CA CYS A 33 4.73 -7.19 7.24
C CYS A 33 5.40 -7.02 8.60
N LYS A 34 4.68 -7.23 9.70
CA LYS A 34 5.23 -7.13 11.05
C LYS A 34 6.25 -8.23 11.37
N ASN A 35 6.17 -9.36 10.67
CA ASN A 35 7.02 -10.52 10.92
C ASN A 35 8.44 -10.35 10.34
N CYS A 36 8.56 -9.92 9.09
CA CYS A 36 9.85 -9.77 8.41
C CYS A 36 10.23 -8.32 8.08
N GLY A 37 9.33 -7.37 8.29
CA GLY A 37 9.54 -5.96 7.93
C GLY A 37 9.40 -5.66 6.44
N ASP A 38 8.97 -6.62 5.62
CA ASP A 38 8.79 -6.40 4.18
C ASP A 38 7.73 -5.33 3.90
N VAL A 39 8.02 -4.44 2.95
CA VAL A 39 7.22 -3.24 2.67
C VAL A 39 6.76 -3.26 1.23
N LYS A 40 5.46 -3.04 1.02
CA LYS A 40 4.89 -2.78 -0.30
C LYS A 40 4.13 -1.47 -0.30
N GLU A 41 4.39 -0.65 -1.30
CA GLU A 41 3.71 0.62 -1.52
C GLU A 41 2.99 0.58 -2.87
N GLU A 42 1.73 1.04 -2.89
CA GLU A 42 0.95 1.18 -4.12
C GLU A 42 0.19 2.51 -4.13
N PHE A 43 0.12 3.13 -5.31
CA PHE A 43 -0.72 4.30 -5.52
C PHE A 43 -2.20 3.89 -5.60
N VAL A 44 -3.03 4.51 -4.78
CA VAL A 44 -4.48 4.30 -4.72
C VAL A 44 -5.21 5.64 -4.82
N ALA A 45 -6.50 5.58 -5.16
CA ALA A 45 -7.38 6.76 -5.23
C ALA A 45 -6.81 7.96 -6.04
N CYS A 46 -6.11 7.67 -7.14
CA CYS A 46 -5.53 8.69 -7.99
C CYS A 46 -6.58 9.57 -8.67
N ASN A 47 -6.40 10.89 -8.61
CA ASN A 47 -7.15 11.83 -9.41
C ASN A 47 -6.53 11.93 -10.81
N ARG A 48 -7.01 11.09 -11.73
CA ARG A 48 -6.54 11.05 -13.12
C ARG A 48 -6.93 12.30 -13.92
N ASP A 49 -7.95 13.03 -13.49
CA ASP A 49 -8.39 14.28 -14.14
C ASP A 49 -7.43 15.46 -13.84
N ALA A 50 -6.61 15.36 -12.80
CA ALA A 50 -5.53 16.32 -12.51
C ALA A 50 -4.26 16.05 -13.34
N ILE A 51 -4.15 14.89 -14.01
CA ILE A 51 -3.05 14.56 -14.92
C ILE A 51 -3.36 15.15 -16.30
N ILE A 52 -3.49 16.47 -16.37
CA ILE A 52 -3.40 17.18 -17.65
C ILE A 52 -1.90 17.36 -17.90
N LEU A 53 -1.30 16.38 -18.57
CA LEU A 53 0.03 16.53 -19.17
C LEU A 53 -0.04 17.73 -20.13
N SER A 54 0.66 18.80 -19.75
CA SER A 54 0.93 19.96 -20.61
C SER A 54 1.96 19.60 -21.67
#